data_AF-A0A6B8VVI0-F1
#
_entry.id   AF-A0A6B8VVI0-F1
#
_cell.length_a   1.000
_cell.length_b   1.000
_cell.length_c   1.000
_cell.angle_alpha   90.00
_cell.angle_beta   90.00
_cell.angle_gamma   90.00
#
_symmetry.space_group_name_H-M   'P 1'
#
loop_
_entity.id
_entity.type
_entity.pdbx_description
1 polymer ?
#
loop_
_entity_poly.entity_id
_entity_poly.type
_entity_poly.pdbx_seq_one_letter_code
_entity_poly.pdbx_strand_id
1 'polypeptide(L)'
;MPRIYSPLDIYLDTETGQPDVFTMVFTFSFSGNTPPRSLLLSRGPEDPPGTVWIQPDDPRHGFSASDVRWESDGLLLSITLSGEDHFYWDNSQVMTIELFETRIEGVKSCLSSIFPAPVLEPTEKEW
;
A
#
# COMPACT_ATOMS: atom_id res chain seq x y z
N MET A 1 7.41 11.95 17.05
CA MET A 1 6.03 11.77 16.52
C MET A 1 6.17 11.15 15.14
N PRO A 2 5.40 10.10 14.82
CA PRO A 2 5.35 9.58 13.46
C PRO A 2 4.89 10.69 12.51
N ARG A 3 5.51 10.77 11.34
CA ARG A 3 5.14 11.74 10.31
C ARG A 3 3.84 11.27 9.65
N ILE A 4 2.84 12.14 9.63
CA ILE A 4 1.57 11.88 8.94
C ILE A 4 1.63 12.57 7.57
N TYR A 5 1.30 11.83 6.53
CA TYR A 5 1.26 12.30 5.16
C TYR A 5 -0.19 12.52 4.73
N SER A 6 -0.56 13.77 4.46
CA SER A 6 -1.88 14.12 3.97
C SER A 6 -1.85 14.20 2.44
N PRO A 7 -2.52 13.27 1.72
CA PRO A 7 -2.58 13.29 0.27
C PRO A 7 -3.46 14.44 -0.23
N LEU A 8 -3.12 14.97 -1.41
CA LEU A 8 -3.94 15.84 -2.24
C LEU A 8 -5.00 15.06 -3.01
N ASP A 9 -4.69 13.82 -3.38
CA ASP A 9 -5.61 12.93 -4.09
C ASP A 9 -5.31 11.46 -3.79
N ILE A 10 -6.35 10.64 -3.88
CA ILE A 10 -6.30 9.19 -3.74
C ILE A 10 -7.02 8.58 -4.94
N TYR A 11 -6.24 7.95 -5.81
CA TYR A 11 -6.74 7.19 -6.95
C TYR A 11 -6.80 5.71 -6.58
N LEU A 12 -7.90 5.05 -6.99
CA LEU A 12 -8.17 3.64 -6.77
C LEU A 12 -8.61 3.03 -8.09
N ASP A 13 -7.92 2.00 -8.55
CA ASP A 13 -8.38 1.10 -9.61
C ASP A 13 -8.61 -0.29 -9.00
N THR A 14 -9.88 -0.67 -8.94
CA THR A 14 -10.37 -1.93 -8.39
C THR A 14 -10.96 -2.76 -9.51
N GLU A 15 -10.12 -3.24 -10.44
CA GLU A 15 -10.49 -4.15 -11.54
C GLU A 15 -11.29 -3.52 -12.70
N THR A 16 -11.33 -2.19 -12.85
CA THR A 16 -12.18 -1.59 -13.90
C THR A 16 -11.67 -1.83 -15.33
N GLY A 17 -10.41 -2.24 -15.50
CA GLY A 17 -9.80 -2.52 -16.80
C GLY A 17 -9.16 -3.90 -16.96
N GLN A 18 -8.72 -4.54 -15.88
CA GLN A 18 -8.06 -5.85 -15.89
C GLN A 18 -8.42 -6.63 -14.61
N PRO A 19 -8.95 -7.87 -14.73
CA PRO A 19 -9.19 -8.72 -13.57
C PRO A 19 -7.92 -8.92 -12.75
N ASP A 20 -8.06 -8.98 -11.44
CA ASP A 20 -6.97 -9.28 -10.49
C ASP A 20 -5.81 -8.26 -10.49
N VAL A 21 -6.02 -7.08 -11.09
CA VAL A 21 -5.10 -5.94 -10.98
C VAL A 21 -5.71 -4.91 -10.02
N PHE A 22 -5.01 -4.66 -8.93
CA PHE A 22 -5.38 -3.66 -7.94
C PHE A 22 -4.29 -2.59 -7.91
N THR A 23 -4.66 -1.34 -8.10
CA THR A 23 -3.73 -0.22 -8.01
C THR A 23 -4.30 0.89 -7.16
N MET A 24 -3.49 1.39 -6.23
CA MET A 24 -3.81 2.54 -5.41
C MET A 24 -2.67 3.55 -5.51
N VAL A 25 -3.02 4.82 -5.68
CA VAL A 25 -2.04 5.91 -5.74
C VAL A 25 -2.43 7.02 -4.79
N PHE A 26 -1.52 7.36 -3.88
CA PHE A 26 -1.59 8.56 -3.06
C PHE A 26 -0.71 9.63 -3.68
N THR A 27 -1.25 10.81 -3.92
CA THR A 27 -0.47 11.98 -4.35
C THR A 27 -0.37 12.94 -3.18
N PHE A 28 0.84 13.32 -2.76
CA PHE A 28 1.08 14.17 -1.58
C PHE A 28 1.53 15.58 -1.93
N SER A 29 2.24 15.75 -3.04
CA SER A 29 2.82 17.05 -3.42
C SER A 29 3.17 17.09 -4.89
N PHE A 30 3.06 18.28 -5.50
CA PHE A 30 3.61 18.55 -6.83
C PHE A 30 5.01 19.20 -6.77
N SER A 31 5.52 19.51 -5.57
CA SER A 31 6.85 20.12 -5.36
C SER A 31 7.95 19.07 -5.45
N GLY A 32 8.95 19.30 -6.31
CA GLY A 32 10.12 18.44 -6.46
C GLY A 32 11.05 18.38 -5.23
N ASN A 33 10.89 19.29 -4.26
CA ASN A 33 11.78 19.40 -3.11
C ASN A 33 11.19 18.76 -1.83
N THR A 34 10.05 18.08 -1.92
CA THR A 34 9.34 17.55 -0.75
C THR A 34 8.87 16.12 -0.97
N PRO A 35 9.78 15.13 -0.90
CA PRO A 35 9.40 13.74 -1.01
C PRO A 35 8.61 13.23 0.23
N PRO A 36 7.76 12.21 0.04
CA PRO A 36 7.34 11.66 -1.25
C PRO A 36 6.34 12.57 -1.95
N ARG A 37 6.39 12.64 -3.29
CA ARG A 37 5.34 13.32 -4.08
C ARG A 37 4.15 12.41 -4.34
N SER A 38 4.39 11.11 -4.43
CA SER A 38 3.38 10.10 -4.61
C SER A 38 3.85 8.75 -4.06
N LEU A 39 2.89 7.89 -3.74
CA LEU A 39 3.11 6.49 -3.45
C LEU A 39 2.08 5.67 -4.21
N LEU A 40 2.54 4.75 -5.05
CA LEU A 40 1.74 3.75 -5.73
C LEU A 40 1.94 2.40 -5.04
N LEU A 41 0.83 1.71 -4.78
CA LEU A 41 0.78 0.31 -4.38
C LEU A 41 0.05 -0.44 -5.49
N SER A 42 0.64 -1.51 -6.00
CA SER A 42 -0.01 -2.33 -7.01
C SER A 42 0.24 -3.80 -6.77
N ARG A 43 -0.75 -4.62 -7.13
CA ARG A 43 -0.65 -6.06 -7.23
C ARG A 43 -1.31 -6.48 -8.52
N GLY A 44 -0.55 -7.15 -9.38
CA GLY A 44 -1.03 -7.78 -10.59
C GLY A 44 -1.23 -9.30 -10.42
N PRO A 45 -1.77 -9.95 -11.47
CA PRO A 45 -2.07 -11.38 -11.45
C PRO A 45 -0.83 -12.29 -11.38
N GLU A 46 0.33 -11.79 -11.82
CA GLU A 46 1.60 -12.53 -11.78
C GLU A 46 2.34 -12.36 -10.45
N ASP A 47 1.91 -11.43 -9.58
CA ASP A 47 2.55 -11.19 -8.29
C ASP A 47 2.19 -12.29 -7.28
N PRO A 48 3.17 -12.85 -6.55
CA PRO A 48 2.89 -13.82 -5.50
C PRO A 48 1.89 -13.31 -4.47
N PRO A 49 1.07 -14.19 -3.85
CA PRO A 49 0.23 -13.80 -2.74
C PRO A 49 1.03 -13.14 -1.61
N GLY A 50 0.55 -12.00 -1.10
CA GLY A 50 1.22 -11.24 -0.03
C GLY A 50 2.37 -10.35 -0.51
N THR A 51 2.63 -10.30 -1.82
CA THR A 51 3.60 -9.38 -2.43
C THR A 51 2.89 -8.16 -3.02
N VAL A 52 3.50 -6.99 -2.85
CA VAL A 52 3.03 -5.72 -3.42
C VAL A 52 4.18 -5.01 -4.12
N TRP A 53 3.92 -4.43 -5.29
CA TRP A 53 4.81 -3.45 -5.90
C TRP A 53 4.60 -2.08 -5.24
N ILE A 54 5.66 -1.55 -4.65
CA ILE A 54 5.68 -0.22 -4.05
C ILE A 54 6.50 0.69 -4.95
N GLN A 55 5.88 1.73 -5.48
CA GLN A 55 6.55 2.70 -6.33
C GLN A 55 6.35 4.12 -5.79
N PRO A 56 7.42 4.79 -5.33
CA PRO A 56 7.34 6.18 -4.96
C PRO A 56 7.46 7.09 -6.19
N ASP A 57 7.63 8.39 -5.99
CA ASP A 57 7.68 9.36 -7.07
C ASP A 57 8.97 9.37 -7.92
N ASP A 58 10.07 8.78 -7.42
CA ASP A 58 11.24 8.45 -8.22
C ASP A 58 11.24 6.93 -8.52
N PRO A 59 11.00 6.51 -9.77
CA PRO A 59 10.87 5.10 -10.14
C PRO A 59 12.10 4.25 -9.84
N ARG A 60 13.29 4.85 -9.67
CA ARG A 60 14.52 4.11 -9.32
C ARG A 60 14.49 3.53 -7.91
N HIS A 61 13.56 4.03 -7.09
CA HIS A 61 13.32 3.56 -5.72
C HIS A 61 12.08 2.66 -5.63
N GLY A 62 11.52 2.20 -6.76
CA GLY A 62 10.46 1.20 -6.76
C GLY A 62 10.99 -0.19 -6.38
N PHE A 63 10.23 -0.95 -5.61
CA PHE A 63 10.61 -2.28 -5.15
C PHE A 63 9.40 -3.18 -4.90
N SER A 64 9.66 -4.49 -4.91
CA SER A 64 8.68 -5.50 -4.52
C SER A 64 8.85 -5.77 -3.03
N ALA A 65 7.77 -5.61 -2.26
CA ALA A 65 7.75 -5.82 -0.83
C ALA A 65 6.87 -7.03 -0.50
N SER A 66 7.28 -7.80 0.50
CA SER A 66 6.54 -8.96 1.03
C SER A 66 6.29 -8.78 2.52
N ASP A 67 5.29 -9.49 3.05
CA ASP A 67 4.85 -9.39 4.46
C ASP A 67 4.54 -7.96 4.91
N VAL A 68 4.06 -7.12 3.98
CA VAL A 68 3.65 -5.75 4.29
C VAL A 68 2.38 -5.80 5.13
N ARG A 69 2.40 -5.07 6.25
CA ARG A 69 1.25 -4.95 7.15
C ARG A 69 0.59 -3.60 6.97
N TRP A 70 -0.73 -3.57 7.11
CA TRP A 70 -1.46 -2.33 7.14
C TRP A 70 -2.46 -2.34 8.30
N GLU A 71 -2.70 -1.16 8.86
CA GLU A 71 -3.67 -0.93 9.91
C GLU A 71 -4.39 0.39 9.67
N SER A 72 -5.65 0.47 10.08
CA SER A 72 -6.42 1.71 10.02
C SER A 72 -6.95 2.08 11.40
N ASP A 73 -6.65 3.29 11.86
CA ASP A 73 -7.23 3.91 13.06
C ASP A 73 -7.97 5.19 12.66
N GLY A 74 -9.30 5.12 12.62
CA GLY A 74 -10.13 6.18 12.06
C GLY A 74 -9.76 6.47 10.60
N LEU A 75 -9.29 7.69 10.34
CA LEU A 75 -8.82 8.14 9.01
C LEU A 75 -7.32 7.96 8.80
N LEU A 76 -6.58 7.39 9.75
CA LEU A 76 -5.14 7.16 9.59
C LEU A 76 -4.90 5.73 9.11
N LEU A 77 -4.24 5.59 7.96
CA LEU A 77 -3.72 4.34 7.43
C LEU A 77 -2.23 4.27 7.72
N SER A 78 -1.77 3.25 8.44
CA SER A 78 -0.34 2.96 8.54
C SER A 78 0.01 1.76 7.68
N ILE A 79 1.08 1.89 6.89
CA ILE A 79 1.69 0.80 6.11
C ILE A 79 3.06 0.54 6.72
N THR A 80 3.31 -0.71 7.09
CA THR A 80 4.57 -1.17 7.69
C THR A 80 5.24 -2.17 6.76
N LEU A 81 6.45 -1.82 6.31
CA LEU A 81 7.35 -2.68 5.57
C LEU A 81 8.04 -3.67 6.52
N SER A 82 8.48 -4.81 5.97
CA SER A 82 9.13 -5.89 6.70
C SER A 82 10.61 -6.02 6.31
N GLY A 83 11.38 -6.74 7.13
CA GLY A 83 12.78 -7.05 6.82
C GLY A 83 13.68 -5.81 6.74
N GLU A 84 14.42 -5.69 5.63
CA GLU A 84 15.33 -4.57 5.36
C GLU A 84 14.71 -3.50 4.43
N ASP A 85 13.41 -3.58 4.13
CA ASP A 85 12.73 -2.62 3.26
C ASP A 85 12.45 -1.31 4.00
N HIS A 86 12.74 -0.18 3.35
CA HIS A 86 12.58 1.16 3.90
C HIS A 86 12.13 2.15 2.82
N PHE A 87 11.38 3.17 3.21
CA PHE A 87 11.02 4.30 2.35
C PHE A 87 12.24 5.20 2.11
N TYR A 88 12.59 5.44 0.85
CA TYR A 88 13.86 6.08 0.48
C TYR A 88 14.03 7.53 0.99
N TRP A 89 12.93 8.24 1.25
CA TRP A 89 12.97 9.68 1.58
C TRP A 89 13.31 9.98 3.04
N ASP A 90 13.04 9.05 3.96
CA ASP A 90 13.31 9.21 5.39
C ASP A 90 13.87 7.96 6.07
N ASN A 91 14.13 6.90 5.29
CA ASN A 91 14.63 5.61 5.76
C ASN A 91 13.76 4.98 6.86
N SER A 92 12.46 5.25 6.84
CA SER A 92 11.50 4.62 7.76
C SER A 92 10.93 3.32 7.18
N GLN A 93 10.49 2.40 8.04
CA GLN A 93 9.73 1.22 7.62
C GLN A 93 8.22 1.45 7.70
N VAL A 94 7.79 2.56 8.30
CA VAL A 94 6.37 2.84 8.57
C VAL A 94 6.01 4.19 7.97
N MET A 95 4.94 4.20 7.17
CA MET A 95 4.35 5.41 6.65
C MET A 95 2.90 5.50 7.10
N THR A 96 2.53 6.61 7.72
CA THR A 96 1.14 6.90 8.11
C THR A 96 0.53 7.94 7.18
N ILE A 97 -0.59 7.60 6.56
CA ILE A 97 -1.29 8.40 5.56
C ILE A 97 -2.66 8.78 6.12
N GLU A 98 -3.01 10.06 6.02
CA GLU A 98 -4.36 10.53 6.31
C GLU A 98 -5.28 10.27 5.12
N LEU A 99 -6.42 9.62 5.36
CA LEU A 99 -7.40 9.28 4.35
C LEU A 99 -8.55 10.29 4.34
N PHE A 100 -9.15 10.48 3.16
CA PHE A 100 -10.42 11.20 3.07
C PHE A 100 -11.57 10.29 3.55
N GLU A 101 -12.53 10.86 4.28
CA GLU A 101 -13.75 10.14 4.68
C GLU A 101 -14.46 9.48 3.48
N THR A 102 -14.45 10.15 2.33
CA THR A 102 -15.06 9.66 1.08
C THR A 102 -14.30 8.52 0.42
N ARG A 103 -13.06 8.24 0.85
CA ARG A 103 -12.17 7.25 0.22
C ARG A 103 -11.85 6.05 1.10
N ILE A 104 -12.09 6.13 2.42
CA ILE A 104 -11.67 5.09 3.38
C ILE A 104 -12.15 3.68 3.00
N GLU A 105 -13.42 3.51 2.64
CA GLU A 105 -13.96 2.19 2.29
C GLU A 105 -13.34 1.62 1.02
N GLY A 106 -13.11 2.47 0.00
CA GLY A 106 -12.44 2.07 -1.23
C GLY A 106 -10.98 1.68 -0.99
N VAL A 107 -10.27 2.43 -0.14
CA VAL A 107 -8.89 2.13 0.25
C VAL A 107 -8.82 0.80 0.99
N LYS A 108 -9.68 0.57 1.98
CA LYS A 108 -9.72 -0.70 2.74
C LYS A 108 -10.03 -1.89 1.83
N SER A 109 -10.96 -1.73 0.89
CA SER A 109 -11.29 -2.76 -0.09
C SER A 109 -10.05 -3.09 -0.95
N CYS A 110 -9.39 -2.08 -1.51
CA CYS A 110 -8.19 -2.25 -2.32
C CYS A 110 -7.03 -2.89 -1.53
N LEU A 111 -6.78 -2.44 -0.31
CA LEU A 111 -5.77 -3.02 0.59
C LEU A 111 -6.07 -4.48 0.93
N SER A 112 -7.33 -4.84 1.15
CA SER A 112 -7.72 -6.23 1.43
C SER A 112 -7.49 -7.14 0.22
N SER A 113 -7.59 -6.60 -1.01
CA SER A 113 -7.28 -7.33 -2.24
C SER A 113 -5.77 -7.41 -2.53
N ILE A 114 -5.01 -6.34 -2.24
CA ILE A 114 -3.56 -6.31 -2.39
C ILE A 114 -2.88 -7.21 -1.34
N PHE A 115 -3.36 -7.16 -0.10
CA PHE A 115 -2.83 -7.89 1.05
C PHE A 115 -3.84 -8.94 1.53
N PRO A 116 -4.18 -9.95 0.72
CA PRO A 116 -5.13 -10.96 1.15
C PRO A 116 -4.58 -11.68 2.37
N ALA A 117 -5.47 -12.01 3.30
CA ALA A 117 -5.11 -12.88 4.41
C ALA A 117 -4.50 -14.18 3.85
N PRO A 118 -3.45 -14.73 4.50
CA PRO A 118 -2.94 -16.03 4.10
C PRO A 118 -4.11 -17.03 4.11
N VAL A 119 -4.29 -17.74 3.00
CA VAL A 119 -5.24 -18.85 2.94
C VAL A 119 -4.71 -19.89 3.92
N LEU A 120 -5.31 -19.98 5.10
CA LEU A 120 -5.07 -21.09 6.00
C LEU A 120 -5.48 -22.34 5.22
N GLU A 121 -4.50 -23.12 4.78
CA GLU A 121 -4.80 -24.46 4.28
C GLU A 121 -5.60 -25.18 5.37
N PRO A 122 -6.69 -25.89 5.01
CA PRO A 122 -7.43 -26.63 6.01
C PRO A 122 -6.45 -27.61 6.65
N THR A 123 -6.19 -27.44 7.96
CA THR A 123 -5.56 -28.48 8.78
C THR A 123 -6.36 -29.75 8.50
N GLU A 124 -5.76 -30.67 7.74
CA GLU A 124 -6.29 -32.00 7.58
C GLU A 124 -6.47 -32.53 9.00
N LYS A 125 -7.75 -32.65 9.40
CA LYS A 125 -8.12 -33.21 10.67
C LYS A 125 -7.53 -34.61 10.71
N GLU A 126 -6.64 -34.84 11.66
CA GLU A 126 -6.31 -36.18 12.14
C GLU A 126 -7.62 -36.92 12.45
N TRP A 127 -7.84 -38.04 11.76
CA TRP A 127 -8.75 -39.12 12.15
C TRP A 127 -8.01 -40.44 12.00
#